data_AF-A0A671LN11-F1
#
_entry.id   AF-A0A671LN11-F1
#
_cell.length_a   1.000
_cell.length_b   1.000
_cell.length_c   1.000
_cell.angle_alpha   90.00
_cell.angle_beta   90.00
_cell.angle_gamma   90.00
#
_symmetry.space_group_name_H-M   'P 1'
#
loop_
_entity.id
_entity.type
_entity.pdbx_description
1 polymer ?
#
loop_
_entity_poly.entity_id
_entity_poly.type
_entity_poly.pdbx_seq_one_letter_code
_entity_poly.pdbx_strand_id
1 'polypeptide(L)' 'MPGLDLKFLERPRRRFYCPLCEKPMRDPVQMSTCGHRFCDTCLQEYLR' A
#
# COMPACT_ATOMS: atom_id res chain seq x y z
N MET A 1 3.64 -1.45 -10.89
CA MET A 1 4.73 -0.92 -10.03
C MET A 1 4.21 -0.91 -8.60
N PRO A 2 5.02 -1.33 -7.62
CA PRO A 2 4.66 -1.27 -6.19
C PRO A 2 4.46 0.17 -5.69
N GLY A 3 4.40 0.34 -4.36
CA GLY A 3 4.15 1.63 -3.69
C GLY A 3 4.99 2.81 -4.20
N LEU A 4 4.57 4.01 -3.80
CA LEU A 4 5.14 5.28 -4.27
C LEU A 4 6.59 5.46 -3.81
N ASP A 5 7.48 5.73 -4.77
CA ASP A 5 8.88 6.10 -4.52
C ASP A 5 9.08 7.59 -4.78
N LEU A 6 8.48 8.39 -3.90
CA LEU A 6 8.49 9.86 -4.00
C LEU A 6 8.97 10.45 -2.68
N LYS A 7 9.64 11.60 -2.77
CA LYS A 7 9.93 12.43 -1.60
C LYS A 7 8.69 13.25 -1.26
N PHE A 8 8.01 12.89 -0.19
CA PHE A 8 6.87 13.64 0.32
C PHE A 8 7.36 14.89 1.08
N LEU A 9 6.60 15.98 1.00
CA LEU A 9 6.87 17.21 1.77
C LEU A 9 6.80 16.93 3.29
N GLU A 10 5.84 16.11 3.70
CA GLU A 10 5.69 15.62 5.07
C GLU A 10 5.66 14.10 5.09
N ARG A 11 6.15 13.50 6.17
CA ARG A 11 6.12 12.04 6.33
C ARG A 11 4.65 11.56 6.38
N PRO A 12 4.23 10.66 5.48
CA PRO A 12 2.88 10.11 5.52
C PRO A 12 2.61 9.40 6.85
N ARG A 13 1.34 9.39 7.27
CA ARG A 13 0.92 8.61 8.44
C ARG A 13 1.07 7.12 8.16
N ARG A 14 1.42 6.34 9.19
CA ARG A 14 1.65 4.88 9.09
C ARG A 14 0.52 4.11 8.38
N ARG A 15 -0.74 4.52 8.58
CA ARG A 15 -1.92 3.90 7.91
C ARG A 15 -1.93 3.99 6.37
N PHE A 16 -1.09 4.85 5.79
CA PHE A 16 -0.97 5.02 4.34
C PHE A 16 0.14 4.16 3.73
N TYR A 17 0.87 3.40 4.55
CA TYR A 17 1.91 2.49 4.09
C TYR A 17 1.32 1.12 3.78
N CYS A 18 1.79 0.53 2.69
CA CYS A 18 1.50 -0.85 2.35
C CYS A 18 2.25 -1.78 3.31
N PRO A 19 1.59 -2.74 3.98
CA PRO A 19 2.27 -3.72 4.81
C PRO A 19 3.21 -4.67 4.05
N LEU A 20 3.01 -4.83 2.74
CA LEU A 20 3.79 -5.77 1.92
C LEU A 20 5.07 -5.16 1.36
N CYS A 21 5.02 -3.91 0.90
CA CYS A 21 6.18 -3.26 0.26
C CYS A 21 6.77 -2.12 1.10
N GLU A 22 6.23 -1.86 2.30
CA GLU A 22 6.68 -0.84 3.27
C GLU A 22 6.80 0.59 2.71
N LYS A 23 6.17 0.86 1.57
CA LYS A 23 6.10 2.18 0.92
C LYS A 23 4.69 2.75 1.01
N PRO A 24 4.51 4.08 0.89
CA PRO A 24 3.19 4.69 0.74
C PRO A 24 2.44 4.01 -0.40
N MET A 25 1.18 3.64 -0.16
CA MET A 25 0.41 2.82 -1.09
C MET A 25 0.20 3.53 -2.42
N ARG A 26 0.50 2.82 -3.51
CA ARG A 26 0.08 3.19 -4.86
C ARG A 26 -1.21 2.42 -5.14
N ASP A 27 -2.24 3.13 -5.59
CA ASP A 27 -3.56 2.56 -5.92
C ASP A 27 -4.07 1.62 -4.81
N PRO A 28 -4.37 2.17 -3.61
CA PRO A 28 -4.69 1.36 -2.44
C PRO A 28 -6.02 0.62 -2.61
N VAL A 29 -5.98 -0.70 -2.38
CA VAL A 29 -7.15 -1.57 -2.30
C VAL A 29 -7.40 -1.99 -0.86
N GLN A 30 -8.67 -2.11 -0.47
CA GLN A 30 -9.07 -2.51 0.89
C GLN A 30 -9.69 -3.91 0.87
N MET A 31 -9.21 -4.78 1.76
CA MET A 31 -9.81 -6.09 1.99
C MET A 31 -11.18 -5.93 2.65
N SER A 32 -12.22 -6.51 2.05
CA SER A 32 -13.59 -6.45 2.58
C SER A 32 -13.75 -7.18 3.91
N THR A 33 -12.97 -8.22 4.15
CA THR A 33 -13.09 -9.09 5.33
C THR A 33 -12.46 -8.53 6.59
N CYS A 34 -11.42 -7.68 6.47
CA CYS A 34 -10.64 -7.21 7.61
C CYS A 34 -10.27 -5.71 7.57
N GLY A 35 -10.62 -4.99 6.49
CA GLY A 35 -10.39 -3.55 6.36
C GLY A 35 -8.92 -3.13 6.14
N HIS A 36 -7.99 -4.08 6.04
CA HIS A 36 -6.59 -3.79 5.76
C HIS A 36 -6.40 -3.29 4.32
N ARG A 37 -5.43 -2.38 4.13
CA ARG A 37 -5.14 -1.75 2.83
C ARG A 37 -3.75 -2.11 2.34
N PHE A 38 -3.64 -2.31 1.03
CA PHE A 38 -2.41 -2.69 0.32
C PHE A 38 -2.36 -1.96 -1.03
N CYS A 39 -1.19 -1.90 -1.67
CA CYS A 39 -1.14 -1.54 -3.10
C CYS A 39 -1.86 -2.61 -3.93
N ASP A 40 -2.59 -2.23 -4.97
CA ASP A 40 -3.26 -3.18 -5.87
C ASP A 40 -2.29 -4.26 -6.38
N THR A 41 -1.13 -3.86 -6.93
CA THR A 41 -0.16 -4.81 -7.45
C THR A 41 0.43 -5.72 -6.38
N CYS A 42 0.67 -5.20 -5.16
CA CYS A 42 1.23 -6.01 -4.07
C CYS A 42 0.22 -7.06 -3.59
N LEU A 43 -1.06 -6.70 -3.50
CA LEU A 43 -2.09 -7.65 -3.10
C LEU A 43 -2.30 -8.72 -4.17
N GLN A 44 -2.35 -8.34 -5.44
CA GLN A 44 -2.46 -9.29 -6.55
C GLN A 44 -1.28 -10.27 -6.61
N GLU A 45 -0.05 -9.79 -6.40
CA GLU A 45 1.15 -10.63 -6.34
C GLU A 45 1.13 -11.59 -5.14
N TYR A 46 0.64 -11.15 -3.97
CA TYR A 46 0.54 -11.98 -2.77
C TYR A 46 -0.53 -13.08 -2.87
N LEU A 47 -1.62 -12.82 -3.59
CA LEU A 47 -2.73 -13.77 -3.77
C LEU A 47 -2.54 -14.74 -4.94
N ARG A 48 -1.49 -14.56 -5.73
CA ARG A 48 -1.15 -15.41 -6.88
C ARG A 48 -0.46 -16.70 -6.43
#